data_AF-A0A3D5WD88-F1
#
_entry.id   AF-A0A3D5WD88-F1
#
_cell.length_a   1.000
_cell.length_b   1.000
_cell.length_c   1.000
_cell.angle_alpha   90.00
_cell.angle_beta   90.00
_cell.angle_gamma   90.00
#
_symmetry.space_group_name_H-M   'P 1'
#
loop_
_entity.id
_entity.type
_entity.pdbx_description
1 polymer ?
#
loop_
_entity_poly.entity_id
_entity_poly.type
_entity_poly.pdbx_seq_one_letter_code
_entity_poly.pdbx_strand_id
1 'polypeptide(L)'
;MHTGMTEDRVGDPTLESKVYSAVTGKEIDEEGLYRIGERIFNLQRAILIREGHKGREDDALEEFNFTVPPKGDFLNEDCLLPGEDGNPFSRKGMVVDRKEFEKMKDEYYSIRGWDVSTGLQTLGKLRELKLLEGVV
;
A
#
# COMPACT_ATOMS: atom_id res chain seq x y z
N MET A 1 -3.88 -13.53 0.23
CA MET A 1 -3.48 -14.75 0.98
C MET A 1 -3.22 -15.87 -0.02
N HIS A 2 -2.03 -16.48 -0.03
CA HIS A 2 -1.78 -17.67 -0.84
C HIS A 2 -2.34 -18.90 -0.10
N THR A 3 -3.17 -19.71 -0.75
CA THR A 3 -3.71 -20.96 -0.18
C THR A 3 -3.35 -22.14 -1.06
N GLY A 4 -2.98 -23.27 -0.45
CA GLY A 4 -2.81 -24.53 -1.18
C GLY A 4 -4.13 -25.27 -1.44
N MET A 5 -5.26 -24.69 -1.03
CA MET A 5 -6.57 -25.33 -1.02
C MET A 5 -7.44 -25.00 -2.24
N THR A 6 -7.07 -24.01 -3.06
CA THR A 6 -7.78 -23.62 -4.30
C THR A 6 -6.84 -23.74 -5.50
N GLU A 7 -7.40 -24.01 -6.68
CA GLU A 7 -6.60 -24.17 -7.91
C GLU A 7 -5.86 -22.87 -8.30
N ASP A 8 -6.50 -21.72 -8.09
CA ASP A 8 -5.91 -20.39 -8.31
C ASP A 8 -4.96 -19.94 -7.20
N ARG A 9 -4.87 -20.72 -6.12
CA ARG A 9 -4.11 -20.45 -4.90
C ARG A 9 -4.49 -19.14 -4.19
N VAL A 10 -5.69 -18.61 -4.45
CA VAL A 10 -6.22 -17.40 -3.82
C VAL A 10 -7.06 -17.78 -2.59
N GLY A 11 -6.67 -17.27 -1.41
CA GLY A 11 -7.47 -17.41 -0.19
C GLY A 11 -8.77 -16.58 -0.25
N ASP A 12 -9.78 -16.95 0.54
CA ASP A 12 -11.07 -16.23 0.59
C ASP A 12 -10.87 -14.76 1.02
N PRO A 13 -11.04 -13.77 0.12
CA PRO A 13 -10.81 -12.37 0.44
C PRO A 13 -11.95 -11.76 1.27
N THR A 14 -13.05 -12.48 1.44
CA THR A 14 -14.20 -12.07 2.26
C THR A 14 -14.12 -12.58 3.70
N LEU A 15 -13.06 -13.32 4.06
CA LEU A 15 -12.93 -13.95 5.35
C LEU A 15 -12.95 -12.92 6.49
N GLU A 16 -12.21 -11.83 6.34
CA GLU A 16 -12.08 -10.78 7.35
C GLU A 16 -13.42 -10.07 7.64
N SER A 17 -14.22 -9.78 6.60
CA SER A 17 -15.54 -9.15 6.79
C SER A 17 -16.53 -10.10 7.46
N LYS A 18 -16.52 -11.39 7.11
CA LYS A 18 -17.32 -12.42 7.79
C LYS A 18 -16.95 -12.55 9.27
N VAL A 19 -15.66 -12.59 9.60
CA VAL A 19 -15.18 -12.66 10.99
C VAL A 19 -15.57 -11.41 11.77
N TYR A 20 -15.43 -10.22 11.17
CA TYR A 20 -15.88 -8.98 11.78
C TYR A 20 -17.38 -9.02 12.14
N SER A 21 -18.22 -9.40 11.18
CA SER A 21 -19.68 -9.48 11.39
C SER A 21 -20.03 -10.49 12.48
N ALA A 22 -19.45 -11.69 12.44
CA ALA A 22 -19.71 -12.74 13.41
C ALA A 22 -19.32 -12.36 14.84
N VAL A 23 -18.20 -11.65 15.02
CA VAL A 23 -17.71 -11.25 16.36
C VAL A 23 -18.43 -10.02 16.89
N THR A 24 -18.71 -9.03 16.04
CA THR A 24 -19.25 -7.73 16.48
C THR A 24 -20.77 -7.65 16.43
N GLY A 25 -21.43 -8.56 15.70
CA GLY A 25 -22.85 -8.50 15.40
C GLY A 25 -23.24 -7.37 14.43
N LYS A 26 -22.26 -6.72 13.80
CA LYS A 26 -22.47 -5.65 12.81
C LYS A 26 -22.17 -6.17 11.43
N GLU A 27 -23.22 -6.39 10.64
CA GLU A 27 -23.08 -6.86 9.26
C GLU A 27 -22.27 -5.87 8.41
N ILE A 28 -21.27 -6.41 7.70
CA ILE A 28 -20.46 -5.71 6.72
C ILE A 28 -20.03 -6.68 5.63
N ASP A 29 -19.87 -6.16 4.41
CA ASP A 29 -19.26 -6.86 3.29
C ASP A 29 -17.77 -6.51 3.16
N GLU A 30 -17.11 -7.11 2.17
CA GLU A 30 -15.69 -6.87 1.88
C GLU A 30 -15.42 -5.40 1.51
N GLU A 31 -16.24 -4.82 0.63
CA GLU A 31 -16.08 -3.42 0.19
C GLU A 31 -16.24 -2.43 1.35
N GLY A 32 -17.25 -2.64 2.20
CA GLY A 32 -17.47 -1.85 3.41
C GLY A 32 -16.29 -1.92 4.37
N LEU A 33 -15.69 -3.10 4.53
CA LEU A 33 -14.50 -3.27 5.37
C LEU A 33 -13.28 -2.56 4.77
N TYR A 34 -13.04 -2.68 3.46
CA TYR A 34 -11.99 -1.94 2.76
C TYR A 34 -12.19 -0.44 2.86
N ARG A 35 -13.44 0.05 2.81
CA ARG A 35 -13.75 1.46 2.98
C ARG A 35 -13.37 1.99 4.37
N ILE A 36 -13.53 1.17 5.40
CA ILE A 36 -13.04 1.51 6.75
C ILE A 36 -11.52 1.58 6.75
N GLY A 37 -10.84 0.60 6.14
CA GLY A 37 -9.39 0.58 6.00
C GLY A 37 -8.84 1.80 5.26
N GLU A 38 -9.44 2.17 4.13
CA GLU A 38 -9.09 3.35 3.34
C GLU A 38 -9.20 4.63 4.17
N ARG A 39 -10.27 4.78 4.95
CA ARG A 39 -10.47 5.93 5.86
C ARG A 39 -9.41 5.97 6.95
N ILE A 40 -9.10 4.85 7.60
CA ILE A 40 -8.06 4.79 8.64
C ILE A 40 -6.70 5.18 8.07
N PHE A 41 -6.33 4.62 6.92
CA PHE A 41 -5.05 4.93 6.29
C PHE A 41 -4.95 6.42 5.90
N ASN A 42 -6.02 6.98 5.35
CA ASN A 42 -6.07 8.40 5.02
C ASN A 42 -6.02 9.29 6.27
N LEU A 43 -6.60 8.86 7.39
CA LEU A 43 -6.46 9.59 8.66
C LEU A 43 -5.01 9.57 9.17
N GLN A 44 -4.34 8.42 9.13
CA GLN A 44 -2.93 8.31 9.49
C GLN A 44 -2.05 9.20 8.61
N ARG A 45 -2.30 9.20 7.29
CA ARG A 45 -1.60 10.09 6.34
C ARG A 45 -1.80 11.56 6.68
N ALA A 46 -3.02 11.97 7.03
CA ALA A 46 -3.32 13.35 7.41
C ALA A 46 -2.57 13.75 8.69
N ILE A 47 -2.46 12.85 9.67
CA ILE A 47 -1.67 13.06 10.90
C ILE A 47 -0.19 13.25 10.56
N LEU A 48 0.39 12.40 9.70
CA LEU A 48 1.79 12.53 9.28
C LEU A 48 2.05 13.88 8.59
N ILE A 49 1.18 14.29 7.68
CA ILE A 49 1.30 15.59 6.99
C ILE A 49 1.21 16.75 7.99
N ARG A 50 0.27 16.69 8.94
CA ARG A 50 0.15 17.66 10.02
C ARG A 50 1.43 17.75 10.86
N GLU A 51 2.12 16.62 11.05
CA GLU A 51 3.35 16.51 11.85
C GLU A 51 4.63 16.81 11.05
N GLY A 52 4.49 17.25 9.80
CA GLY A 52 5.61 17.77 9.00
C GLY A 52 6.01 16.91 7.81
N HIS A 53 5.31 15.79 7.56
CA HIS A 53 5.54 14.98 6.36
C HIS A 53 5.16 15.75 5.09
N LYS A 54 6.09 15.88 4.15
CA LYS A 54 5.99 16.72 2.95
C LYS A 54 5.40 16.03 1.73
N GLY A 55 4.79 14.86 1.94
CA GLY A 55 4.13 14.09 0.88
C GLY A 55 5.16 13.44 -0.04
N ARG A 56 5.14 13.78 -1.33
CA ARG A 56 5.98 13.14 -2.35
C ARG A 56 7.48 13.23 -2.05
N GLU A 57 7.93 14.33 -1.44
CA GLU A 57 9.34 14.53 -1.05
C GLU A 57 9.81 13.49 -0.03
N ASP A 58 8.97 13.17 0.95
CA ASP A 58 9.29 12.23 2.04
C ASP A 58 8.91 10.78 1.70
N ASP A 59 8.06 10.56 0.69
CA ASP A 59 7.78 9.24 0.11
C ASP A 59 8.95 8.77 -0.77
N ALA A 60 10.11 8.57 -0.16
CA ALA A 60 11.37 8.24 -0.82
C ALA A 60 11.99 6.97 -0.24
N LEU A 61 12.73 6.26 -1.09
CA LEU A 61 13.63 5.20 -0.63
C LEU A 61 15.00 5.80 -0.31
N GLU A 62 15.70 5.15 0.60
CA GLU A 62 17.10 5.48 0.88
C GLU A 62 17.97 5.31 -0.37
N GLU A 63 18.99 6.15 -0.50
CA GLU A 63 19.87 6.23 -1.68
C GLU A 63 20.52 4.89 -2.06
N PHE A 64 20.81 4.04 -1.07
CA PHE A 64 21.42 2.74 -1.30
C PHE A 64 20.49 1.80 -2.10
N ASN A 65 19.16 1.98 -2.05
CA ASN A 65 18.23 1.15 -2.83
C ASN A 65 18.38 1.37 -4.35
N PHE A 66 18.93 2.51 -4.76
CA PHE A 66 19.16 2.87 -6.16
C PHE A 66 20.60 2.63 -6.62
N THR A 67 21.52 2.37 -5.70
CA THR A 67 22.98 2.38 -5.99
C THR A 67 23.71 1.14 -5.49
N VAL A 68 23.20 0.47 -4.46
CA VAL A 68 23.84 -0.67 -3.81
C VAL A 68 22.99 -1.91 -4.04
N PRO A 69 23.39 -2.81 -4.95
CA PRO A 69 22.64 -4.02 -5.18
C PRO A 69 22.71 -4.98 -3.97
N PRO A 70 21.61 -5.67 -3.63
CA PRO A 70 21.61 -6.65 -2.57
C PRO A 70 22.49 -7.84 -2.96
N LYS A 71 23.29 -8.31 -2.01
CA LYS A 71 24.10 -9.53 -2.14
C LYS A 71 23.45 -10.75 -1.48
N GLY A 72 22.46 -10.50 -0.63
CA GLY A 72 21.73 -11.47 0.16
C GLY A 72 20.88 -10.75 1.20
N ASP A 73 19.88 -11.42 1.75
CA ASP A 73 19.04 -10.96 2.86
C ASP A 73 19.10 -12.01 3.98
N PHE A 74 18.99 -11.58 5.24
CA PHE A 74 19.13 -12.46 6.42
C PHE A 74 18.13 -13.63 6.43
N LEU A 75 16.89 -13.40 5.97
CA LEU A 75 15.85 -14.44 5.89
C LEU A 75 15.63 -14.94 4.46
N ASN A 76 16.34 -14.36 3.49
CA ASN A 76 16.17 -14.64 2.07
C ASN A 76 17.52 -14.51 1.36
N GLU A 77 18.41 -15.47 1.60
CA GLU A 77 19.79 -15.45 1.12
C GLU A 77 19.85 -15.19 -0.38
N ASP A 78 18.96 -15.80 -1.16
CA ASP A 78 18.88 -15.66 -2.61
C ASP A 78 18.08 -14.46 -3.10
N CYS A 79 17.56 -13.64 -2.19
CA CYS A 79 16.73 -12.48 -2.49
C CYS A 79 15.60 -12.85 -3.48
N LEU A 80 14.95 -13.99 -3.25
CA LEU A 80 13.85 -14.46 -4.10
C LEU A 80 12.61 -13.59 -3.88
N LEU A 81 12.02 -13.14 -4.99
CA LEU A 81 10.73 -12.46 -5.04
C LEU A 81 9.79 -13.21 -5.98
N PRO A 82 8.46 -13.12 -5.79
CA PRO A 82 7.49 -13.57 -6.79
C PRO A 82 7.69 -12.79 -8.11
N GLY A 83 7.88 -13.51 -9.22
CA GLY A 83 7.87 -12.93 -10.57
C GLY A 83 6.45 -12.83 -11.15
N GLU A 84 6.35 -12.28 -12.38
CA GLU A 84 5.06 -12.02 -13.06
C GLU A 84 4.18 -13.28 -13.17
N ASP A 85 4.77 -14.44 -13.47
CA ASP A 85 4.03 -15.71 -13.62
C ASP A 85 3.92 -16.49 -12.29
N GLY A 86 4.22 -15.87 -11.16
CA GLY A 86 4.33 -16.53 -9.85
C GLY A 86 5.61 -17.37 -9.69
N ASN A 87 6.42 -17.50 -10.74
CA ASN A 87 7.74 -18.12 -10.66
C ASN A 87 8.71 -17.20 -9.90
N PRO A 88 9.42 -17.69 -8.87
CA PRO A 88 10.38 -16.87 -8.15
C PRO A 88 11.54 -16.43 -9.05
N PHE A 89 12.02 -15.20 -8.85
CA PHE A 89 13.27 -14.71 -9.42
C PHE A 89 14.15 -14.11 -8.34
N SER A 90 15.47 -14.13 -8.54
CA SER A 90 16.42 -13.49 -7.63
C SER A 90 16.60 -12.03 -8.00
N ARG A 91 16.41 -11.11 -7.04
CA ARG A 91 16.78 -9.70 -7.20
C ARG A 91 18.23 -9.39 -6.84
N LYS A 92 19.07 -10.40 -6.59
CA LYS A 92 20.51 -10.19 -6.32
C LYS A 92 21.14 -9.40 -7.46
N GLY A 93 21.99 -8.43 -7.13
CA GLY A 93 22.63 -7.62 -8.17
C GLY A 93 21.75 -6.52 -8.77
N MET A 94 20.45 -6.45 -8.43
CA MET A 94 19.52 -5.45 -8.98
C MET A 94 19.37 -4.26 -8.03
N VAL A 95 19.22 -3.06 -8.60
CA VAL A 95 18.83 -1.85 -7.88
C VAL A 95 17.48 -1.37 -8.37
N VAL A 96 16.80 -0.55 -7.57
CA VAL A 96 15.57 0.12 -8.00
C VAL A 96 15.92 1.15 -9.08
N ASP A 97 15.14 1.20 -10.16
CA ASP A 97 15.23 2.29 -11.12
C ASP A 97 14.47 3.51 -10.60
N ARG A 98 15.13 4.68 -10.59
CA ARG A 98 14.53 5.92 -10.07
C ARG A 98 13.33 6.39 -10.86
N LYS A 99 13.37 6.27 -12.20
CA LYS A 99 12.30 6.76 -13.06
C LYS A 99 11.07 5.86 -12.92
N GLU A 100 11.28 4.54 -12.90
CA GLU A 100 10.18 3.60 -12.67
C GLU A 100 9.60 3.74 -11.26
N PHE A 101 10.41 4.04 -10.24
CA PHE A 101 9.91 4.34 -8.89
C PHE A 101 9.04 5.60 -8.85
N GLU A 102 9.47 6.69 -9.48
CA GLU A 102 8.67 7.93 -9.54
C GLU A 102 7.38 7.75 -10.36
N LYS A 103 7.42 6.94 -11.43
CA LYS A 103 6.21 6.57 -12.18
C LYS A 103 5.25 5.73 -11.33
N MET A 104 5.76 4.76 -10.59
CA MET A 104 4.95 3.96 -9.66
C MET A 104 4.28 4.85 -8.60
N LYS A 105 4.97 5.88 -8.09
CA LYS A 105 4.36 6.87 -7.18
C LYS A 105 3.20 7.61 -7.83
N ASP A 106 3.31 8.01 -9.10
CA ASP A 106 2.22 8.67 -9.81
C ASP A 106 0.97 7.78 -9.93
N GLU A 107 1.17 6.51 -10.29
CA GLU A 107 0.12 5.51 -10.38
C GLU A 107 -0.53 5.28 -9.00
N TYR A 108 0.30 5.12 -7.97
CA TYR A 108 -0.17 4.96 -6.60
C TYR A 108 -1.01 6.15 -6.15
N TYR A 109 -0.52 7.39 -6.26
CA TYR A 109 -1.27 8.58 -5.85
C TYR A 109 -2.60 8.72 -6.61
N SER A 110 -2.60 8.41 -7.90
CA SER A 110 -3.81 8.42 -8.73
C SER A 110 -4.85 7.42 -8.20
N ILE A 111 -4.45 6.18 -7.92
CA ILE A 111 -5.33 5.14 -7.35
C ILE A 111 -5.87 5.56 -5.98
N ARG A 112 -5.05 6.24 -5.16
CA ARG A 112 -5.46 6.72 -3.83
C ARG A 112 -6.35 7.96 -3.87
N GLY A 113 -6.55 8.58 -5.03
CA GLY A 113 -7.26 9.86 -5.15
C GLY A 113 -6.51 11.03 -4.51
N TRP A 114 -5.18 10.97 -4.54
CA TRP A 114 -4.27 12.00 -4.06
C TRP A 114 -3.76 12.85 -5.23
N ASP A 115 -3.25 14.03 -4.93
CA ASP A 115 -2.60 14.86 -5.93
C ASP A 115 -1.26 14.25 -6.33
N VAL A 116 -1.08 13.99 -7.63
CA VAL A 116 0.09 13.29 -8.18
C VAL A 116 1.38 14.08 -7.96
N SER A 117 1.30 15.41 -8.09
CA SER A 117 2.48 16.28 -8.02
C SER A 117 3.03 16.41 -6.60
N THR A 118 2.15 16.42 -5.60
CA THR A 118 2.49 16.67 -4.20
C THR A 118 2.42 15.42 -3.31
N GLY A 119 1.73 14.36 -3.73
CA GLY A 119 1.46 13.18 -2.91
C GLY A 119 0.52 13.45 -1.73
N LEU A 120 -0.20 14.58 -1.75
CA LEU A 120 -1.14 15.00 -0.71
C LEU A 120 -2.58 14.56 -1.03
N GLN A 121 -3.35 14.30 0.00
CA GLN A 121 -4.75 13.90 -0.15
C GLN A 121 -5.57 15.03 -0.74
N THR A 122 -6.39 14.75 -1.76
CA THR A 122 -7.26 15.77 -2.34
C THR A 122 -8.42 16.09 -1.39
N LEU A 123 -8.96 17.31 -1.47
CA LEU A 123 -10.19 17.69 -0.76
C LEU A 123 -11.36 16.77 -1.13
N GLY A 124 -11.43 16.33 -2.39
CA GLY A 124 -12.43 15.38 -2.87
C GLY A 124 -12.36 14.08 -2.07
N LYS A 125 -11.17 13.46 -2.00
CA LYS A 125 -10.95 12.20 -1.28
C LYS A 125 -11.20 12.35 0.24
N LEU A 126 -10.77 13.44 0.86
CA LEU A 126 -11.05 13.70 2.28
C LEU A 126 -12.56 13.85 2.57
N ARG A 127 -13.31 14.51 1.69
CA ARG A 127 -14.78 14.61 1.79
C ARG A 127 -15.44 13.25 1.67
N GLU A 128 -15.03 12.49 0.65
CA GLU A 128 -15.51 11.15 0.34
C GLU A 128 -15.38 10.19 1.55
N LEU A 129 -14.27 10.33 2.30
CA LEU A 129 -13.95 9.52 3.46
C LEU A 129 -14.45 10.10 4.80
N LYS A 130 -15.18 11.22 4.76
CA LYS A 130 -15.70 11.93 5.95
C LYS A 130 -14.58 12.34 6.93
N LEU A 131 -13.47 12.84 6.38
CA LEU A 131 -12.29 13.30 7.13
C LEU A 131 -12.11 14.83 7.10
N LEU A 132 -13.07 15.57 6.55
CA LEU A 132 -13.00 17.04 6.47
C LEU A 132 -13.44 17.77 7.75
N GLU A 133 -14.08 17.08 8.70
CA GLU A 133 -14.52 17.71 9.95
C GLU A 133 -13.44 17.55 11.03
N GLY A 134 -12.75 18.65 11.35
CA GLY A 134 -11.67 18.67 12.34
C GLY A 134 -10.66 19.81 12.22
N VAL A 135 -10.80 20.71 11.24
CA VAL A 135 -10.01 21.95 11.15
C VAL A 135 -10.96 23.15 11.18
N VAL A 136 -11.36 23.52 12.39
CA VAL A 136 -11.84 24.88 12.71
C VAL A 136 -10.87 25.44 13.73
#